data_AF-A0A660TAJ8-F1
#
_entry.id   AF-A0A660TAJ8-F1
#
_cell.length_a   1.000
_cell.length_b   1.000
_cell.length_c   1.000
_cell.angle_alpha   90.00
_cell.angle_beta   90.00
_cell.angle_gamma   90.00
#
_symmetry.space_group_name_H-M   'P 1'
#
loop_
_entity.id
_entity.type
_entity.pdbx_description
1 polymer ?
#
loop_
_entity_poly.entity_id
_entity_poly.type
_entity_poly.pdbx_seq_one_letter_code
_entity_poly.pdbx_strand_id
1 'polypeptide(L)'
;MGHYNPIFRNVEDSIIPVTRKYKRGYIVISSLACGIFSVPVKTHPFLLNEGPVPAAVASFRYILFNKGTDVVLAGVRSADEVEELVAVLDDKPLSKEEKASVVLNSLELGKGSGCTQCGVCMPCPEGIDIPLYYRYLTYIKEYKTYEYPSLT
;
A
#
# COMPACT_ATOMS: atom_id res chain seq x y z
N MET A 1 -9.53 12.89 3.01
CA MET A 1 -8.91 11.57 2.76
C MET A 1 -7.65 11.77 1.93
N GLY A 2 -6.71 10.84 1.94
CA GLY A 2 -5.53 10.91 1.07
C GLY A 2 -4.65 9.66 1.14
N HIS A 3 -3.68 9.59 0.24
CA HIS A 3 -2.75 8.46 0.16
C HIS A 3 -1.79 8.52 1.33
N TYR A 4 -1.71 7.45 2.11
CA TYR A 4 -0.72 7.34 3.16
C TYR A 4 -0.30 5.88 3.37
N ASN A 5 1.00 5.62 3.20
CA ASN A 5 1.66 4.35 3.42
C ASN A 5 3.19 4.57 3.43
N PRO A 6 4.03 3.54 3.69
CA PRO A 6 5.49 3.71 3.75
C PRO A 6 6.14 4.28 2.47
N ILE A 7 5.52 4.13 1.29
CA ILE A 7 5.98 4.70 0.02
C ILE A 7 5.56 6.18 -0.08
N PHE A 8 4.31 6.49 0.25
CA PHE A 8 3.70 7.82 0.14
C PHE A 8 3.47 8.45 1.52
N ARG A 9 4.45 9.21 2.01
CA ARG A 9 4.47 9.79 3.37
C ARG A 9 4.34 11.31 3.42
N ASN A 10 4.21 11.97 2.27
CA ASN A 10 4.15 13.43 2.15
C ASN A 10 3.06 14.09 3.00
N VAL A 11 2.01 13.35 3.36
CA VAL A 11 0.91 13.84 4.18
C VAL A 11 1.24 13.94 5.67
N GLU A 12 2.29 13.27 6.17
CA GLU A 12 2.71 13.31 7.58
C GLU A 12 3.10 14.72 8.03
N ASP A 13 3.84 15.44 7.19
CA ASP A 13 4.34 16.77 7.48
C ASP A 13 3.46 17.90 6.91
N SER A 14 2.41 17.56 6.14
CA SER A 14 1.58 18.54 5.43
C SER A 14 0.11 18.49 5.82
N ILE A 15 -0.60 17.43 5.43
CA ILE A 15 -2.06 17.35 5.56
C ILE A 15 -2.49 16.88 6.96
N ILE A 16 -1.83 15.85 7.50
CA ILE A 16 -2.18 15.28 8.81
C ILE A 16 -2.16 16.35 9.91
N PRO A 17 -1.11 17.19 10.07
CA PRO A 17 -1.06 18.22 11.11
C PRO A 17 -2.18 19.25 10.95
N VAL A 18 -2.52 19.61 9.71
CA VAL A 18 -3.62 20.53 9.39
C VAL A 18 -4.96 19.93 9.80
N THR A 19 -5.20 18.64 9.54
CA THR A 19 -6.44 17.98 9.99
C THR A 19 -6.59 18.02 11.51
N ARG A 20 -5.50 17.81 12.25
CA ARG A 20 -5.51 17.89 13.73
C ARG A 20 -5.80 19.31 14.20
N LYS A 21 -5.15 20.32 13.60
CA LYS A 21 -5.37 21.75 13.91
C LYS A 21 -6.85 22.15 13.78
N TYR A 22 -7.53 21.66 12.74
CA TYR A 22 -8.94 21.98 12.47
C TYR A 22 -9.93 20.94 13.02
N LYS A 23 -9.48 20.00 13.86
CA LYS A 23 -10.31 18.93 14.45
C LYS A 23 -11.11 18.15 13.40
N ARG A 24 -10.47 17.83 12.28
CA ARG A 24 -11.03 17.01 11.19
C ARG A 24 -10.37 15.64 11.18
N GLY A 25 -11.16 14.62 10.88
CA GLY A 25 -10.65 13.27 10.66
C GLY A 25 -9.83 13.17 9.36
N TYR A 26 -8.90 12.23 9.33
CA TYR A 26 -8.11 11.85 8.17
C TYR A 26 -8.34 10.38 7.86
N ILE A 27 -8.92 10.14 6.69
CA ILE A 27 -9.14 8.81 6.13
C ILE A 27 -7.96 8.49 5.21
N VAL A 28 -7.23 7.44 5.54
CA VAL A 28 -6.14 6.88 4.74
C VAL A 28 -6.71 6.00 3.64
N ILE A 29 -6.34 6.31 2.40
CA ILE A 29 -6.57 5.46 1.24
C ILE A 29 -5.24 4.93 0.71
N SER A 30 -5.30 3.88 -0.12
CA SER A 30 -4.12 3.25 -0.69
C SER A 30 -3.14 2.74 0.37
N SER A 31 -3.64 2.25 1.51
CA SER A 31 -2.84 1.73 2.63
C SER A 31 -1.93 0.56 2.23
N LEU A 32 -2.37 -0.24 1.26
CA LEU A 32 -1.61 -1.35 0.68
C LEU A 32 -0.94 -1.01 -0.66
N ALA A 33 -0.71 0.28 -0.91
CA ALA A 33 -0.05 0.82 -2.09
C ALA A 33 -0.60 0.24 -3.42
N CYS A 34 -1.92 0.23 -3.56
CA CYS A 34 -2.61 -0.32 -4.75
C CYS A 34 -2.23 -1.78 -5.09
N GLY A 35 -1.95 -2.60 -4.07
CA GLY A 35 -1.63 -4.02 -4.23
C GLY A 35 -0.13 -4.32 -4.35
N ILE A 36 0.75 -3.31 -4.35
CA ILE A 36 2.21 -3.51 -4.35
C ILE A 36 2.66 -4.33 -3.13
N PHE A 37 2.01 -4.18 -1.98
CA PHE A 37 2.34 -4.95 -0.78
C PHE A 37 1.76 -6.37 -0.74
N SER A 38 1.16 -6.85 -1.83
CA SER A 38 0.68 -8.23 -1.96
C SER A 38 1.78 -9.20 -2.42
N VAL A 39 3.05 -8.82 -2.28
CA VAL A 39 4.19 -9.65 -2.63
C VAL A 39 4.32 -10.84 -1.66
N PRO A 40 4.70 -12.05 -2.13
CA PRO A 40 4.83 -13.20 -1.26
C PRO A 40 5.92 -13.01 -0.20
N VAL A 41 5.58 -13.22 1.07
CA VAL A 41 6.53 -13.12 2.20
C VAL A 41 7.77 -14.03 2.03
N LYS A 42 7.63 -15.16 1.32
CA LYS A 42 8.76 -16.07 1.04
C LYS A 42 9.86 -15.44 0.19
N THR A 43 9.51 -14.51 -0.70
CA THR A 43 10.45 -13.87 -1.62
C THR A 43 10.75 -12.43 -1.24
N HIS A 44 9.80 -11.74 -0.59
CA HIS A 44 9.94 -10.34 -0.19
C HIS A 44 9.48 -10.14 1.27
N PRO A 45 10.15 -10.76 2.25
CA PRO A 45 9.80 -10.57 3.65
C PRO A 45 10.17 -9.18 4.13
N PHE A 46 9.30 -8.56 4.92
CA PHE A 46 9.67 -7.36 5.68
C PHE A 46 10.20 -7.81 7.02
N LEU A 47 11.41 -7.34 7.38
CA LEU A 47 12.08 -7.77 8.59
C LEU A 47 11.78 -6.80 9.74
N LEU A 48 11.04 -7.31 10.73
CA LEU A 48 10.79 -6.68 12.02
C LEU A 48 11.58 -7.41 13.13
N ASN A 49 11.60 -6.87 14.34
CA ASN A 49 12.37 -7.47 15.44
C ASN A 49 11.87 -8.87 15.83
N GLU A 50 10.59 -9.13 15.63
CA GLU A 50 9.93 -10.42 15.90
C GLU A 50 10.05 -11.43 14.75
N GLY A 51 10.59 -11.02 13.60
CA GLY A 51 10.85 -11.89 12.46
C GLY A 51 10.33 -11.34 11.12
N PRO A 52 10.37 -12.18 10.07
CA PRO A 52 9.84 -11.83 8.75
C PRO A 52 8.31 -11.79 8.78
N VAL A 53 7.72 -10.71 8.27
CA VAL A 53 6.28 -10.54 8.14
C VAL A 53 5.90 -10.17 6.70
N PRO A 54 4.63 -10.36 6.30
CA PRO A 54 4.13 -9.86 5.03
C PRO A 54 4.28 -8.34 4.89
N ALA A 55 4.54 -7.86 3.68
CA ALA A 55 4.64 -6.43 3.40
C ALA A 55 3.34 -5.69 3.73
N ALA A 56 2.18 -6.32 3.49
CA ALA A 56 0.87 -5.79 3.83
C ALA A 56 0.73 -5.52 5.33
N VAL A 57 1.06 -6.51 6.17
CA VAL A 57 1.06 -6.42 7.64
C VAL A 57 1.97 -5.29 8.13
N ALA A 58 3.22 -5.25 7.66
CA ALA A 58 4.18 -4.22 8.06
C ALA A 58 3.71 -2.80 7.67
N SER A 59 3.16 -2.64 6.46
CA SER A 59 2.59 -1.35 6.01
C SER A 59 1.37 -0.95 6.83
N PHE A 60 0.45 -1.88 7.08
CA PHE A 60 -0.76 -1.60 7.82
C PHE A 60 -0.44 -1.16 9.26
N ARG A 61 0.51 -1.84 9.90
CA ARG A 61 1.03 -1.47 11.23
C ARG A 61 1.70 -0.11 11.22
N TYR A 62 2.49 0.21 10.19
CA TYR A 62 3.12 1.52 10.03
C TYR A 62 2.08 2.66 10.05
N ILE A 63 0.96 2.47 9.34
CA ILE A 63 -0.11 3.45 9.21
C ILE A 63 -0.93 3.56 10.50
N LEU A 64 -1.40 2.43 11.04
CA LEU A 64 -2.33 2.38 12.19
C LEU A 64 -1.76 3.07 13.44
N PHE A 65 -0.46 2.94 13.67
CA PHE A 65 0.19 3.56 14.82
C PHE A 65 0.55 5.04 14.62
N ASN A 66 0.18 5.64 13.50
CA ASN A 66 0.21 7.09 13.32
C ASN A 66 -1.06 7.72 13.92
N LYS A 67 -0.89 8.42 15.06
CA LYS A 67 -1.95 9.15 15.78
C LYS A 67 -2.67 10.24 14.97
N GLY A 68 -2.16 10.57 13.80
CA GLY A 68 -2.78 11.49 12.86
C GLY A 68 -3.83 10.87 11.92
N THR A 69 -4.01 9.55 11.97
CA THR A 69 -4.96 8.80 11.15
C THR A 69 -6.15 8.34 11.99
N ASP A 70 -7.36 8.39 11.43
CA ASP A 70 -8.59 7.99 12.16
C ASP A 70 -9.29 6.79 11.51
N VAL A 71 -9.15 6.66 10.19
CA VAL A 71 -9.71 5.54 9.43
C VAL A 71 -8.68 5.08 8.41
N VAL A 72 -8.46 3.78 8.31
CA VAL A 72 -7.59 3.18 7.30
C VAL A 72 -8.41 2.26 6.42
N LEU A 73 -8.44 2.55 5.11
CA LEU A 73 -9.10 1.69 4.13
C LEU A 73 -8.08 0.74 3.53
N ALA A 74 -8.29 -0.57 3.70
CA ALA A 74 -7.57 -1.64 3.03
C ALA A 74 -8.47 -2.31 1.99
N GLY A 75 -7.91 -2.57 0.81
CA GLY A 75 -8.55 -3.40 -0.20
C GLY A 75 -7.96 -4.81 -0.13
N VAL A 76 -8.81 -5.79 0.13
CA VAL A 76 -8.46 -7.21 0.28
C VAL A 76 -9.41 -8.09 -0.53
N ARG A 77 -9.05 -9.35 -0.74
CA ARG A 77 -9.71 -10.29 -1.68
C ARG A 77 -10.37 -11.47 -0.99
N SER A 78 -10.00 -11.75 0.26
CA SER A 78 -10.50 -12.89 1.04
C SER A 78 -10.74 -12.51 2.50
N ALA A 79 -11.49 -13.35 3.22
CA ALA A 79 -11.66 -13.20 4.67
C ALA A 79 -10.32 -13.37 5.41
N ASP A 80 -9.49 -14.32 4.99
CA ASP A 80 -8.17 -14.56 5.58
C ASP A 80 -7.27 -13.30 5.54
N GLU A 81 -7.28 -12.56 4.42
CA GLU A 81 -6.56 -11.28 4.32
C GLU A 81 -7.15 -10.20 5.26
N VAL A 82 -8.46 -10.22 5.52
CA VAL A 82 -9.08 -9.35 6.54
C VAL A 82 -8.56 -9.71 7.92
N GLU A 83 -8.59 -11.00 8.28
CA GLU A 83 -8.13 -11.50 9.58
C GLU A 83 -6.66 -11.17 9.83
N GLU A 84 -5.81 -11.34 8.81
CA GLU A 84 -4.39 -10.97 8.85
C GLU A 84 -4.18 -9.48 9.18
N LEU A 85 -4.93 -8.58 8.55
CA LEU A 85 -4.82 -7.14 8.81
C LEU A 85 -5.45 -6.72 10.14
N VAL A 86 -6.52 -7.39 10.57
CA VAL A 86 -7.19 -7.12 11.86
C VAL A 86 -6.29 -7.51 13.02
N ALA A 87 -5.52 -8.61 12.91
CA ALA A 87 -4.57 -9.04 13.94
C ALA A 87 -3.52 -7.96 14.28
N VAL A 88 -3.21 -7.07 13.34
CA VAL A 88 -2.28 -5.93 13.53
C VAL A 88 -2.78 -4.94 14.59
N LEU A 89 -4.08 -4.90 14.88
CA LEU A 89 -4.63 -3.99 15.91
C LEU A 89 -4.11 -4.32 17.32
N ASP A 90 -3.73 -5.57 17.57
CA ASP A 90 -3.21 -6.03 18.86
C ASP A 90 -1.68 -5.89 18.99
N ASP A 91 -1.01 -5.47 17.91
CA ASP A 91 0.44 -5.32 17.89
C ASP A 91 0.94 -4.09 18.67
N LYS A 92 2.26 -3.99 18.84
CA LYS A 92 2.91 -2.80 19.40
C LYS A 92 3.27 -1.80 18.29
N PRO A 93 3.36 -0.49 18.57
CA PRO A 93 3.93 0.45 17.61
C PRO A 93 5.33 0.01 17.16
N LEU A 94 5.61 0.12 15.86
CA LEU A 94 6.95 -0.12 15.31
C LEU A 94 7.97 0.83 15.95
N SER A 95 9.16 0.31 16.25
CA SER A 95 10.32 1.10 16.67
C SER A 95 10.76 2.08 15.57
N LYS A 96 11.67 3.02 15.88
CA LYS A 96 12.20 3.94 14.87
C LYS A 96 12.97 3.18 13.78
N GLU A 97 13.72 2.18 14.18
CA GLU A 97 14.53 1.31 13.33
C GLU A 97 13.62 0.44 12.44
N GLU A 98 12.57 -0.16 13.02
CA GLU A 98 11.59 -0.93 12.27
C GLU A 98 10.84 -0.05 11.26
N LYS A 99 10.41 1.15 11.65
CA LYS A 99 9.79 2.11 10.71
C LYS A 99 10.71 2.46 9.55
N ALA A 100 12.00 2.68 9.82
CA ALA A 100 12.98 2.94 8.77
C ALA A 100 13.18 1.72 7.85
N SER A 101 13.25 0.51 8.42
CA SER A 101 13.33 -0.76 7.67
C SER A 101 12.13 -0.95 6.75
N VAL A 102 10.91 -0.80 7.28
CA VAL A 102 9.65 -0.92 6.51
C VAL A 102 9.64 0.06 5.34
N VAL A 103 10.08 1.30 5.57
CA VAL A 103 10.19 2.31 4.52
C VAL A 103 11.18 1.88 3.44
N LEU A 104 12.38 1.44 3.82
CA LEU A 104 13.42 1.05 2.86
C LEU A 104 12.95 -0.13 2.01
N ASN A 105 12.46 -1.21 2.63
CA ASN A 105 11.93 -2.38 1.92
C ASN A 105 10.77 -2.00 0.99
N SER A 106 9.92 -1.05 1.40
CA SER A 106 8.81 -0.59 0.57
C SER A 106 9.26 0.17 -0.67
N LEU A 107 10.35 0.94 -0.58
CA LEU A 107 10.88 1.69 -1.72
C LEU A 107 11.52 0.76 -2.76
N GLU A 108 12.05 -0.39 -2.35
CA GLU A 108 12.58 -1.42 -3.26
C GLU A 108 11.49 -2.08 -4.11
N LEU A 109 10.25 -2.14 -3.62
CA LEU A 109 9.10 -2.66 -4.37
C LEU A 109 8.59 -1.71 -5.47
N GLY A 110 9.11 -0.48 -5.53
CA GLY A 110 8.68 0.54 -6.49
C GLY A 110 7.36 1.23 -6.08
N LYS A 111 6.90 2.15 -6.93
CA LYS A 111 5.69 2.96 -6.66
C LYS A 111 4.44 2.43 -7.36
N GLY A 112 4.62 1.46 -8.26
CA GLY A 112 3.59 0.93 -9.13
C GLY A 112 2.99 1.98 -10.06
N SER A 113 2.14 1.54 -10.98
CA SER A 113 1.46 2.45 -11.92
C SER A 113 0.21 3.13 -11.35
N GLY A 114 -0.18 2.77 -10.11
CA GLY A 114 -1.35 3.31 -9.42
C GLY A 114 -2.69 2.65 -9.77
N CYS A 115 -2.71 1.67 -10.69
CA CYS A 115 -3.91 0.93 -11.06
C CYS A 115 -4.04 -0.41 -10.33
N THR A 116 -5.19 -0.66 -9.71
CA THR A 116 -5.52 -1.91 -9.01
C THR A 116 -6.27 -2.93 -9.88
N GLN A 117 -6.46 -2.64 -11.17
CA GLN A 117 -7.24 -3.48 -12.10
C GLN A 117 -8.69 -3.75 -11.65
N CYS A 118 -9.29 -2.85 -10.86
CA CYS A 118 -10.65 -3.02 -10.32
C CYS A 118 -11.79 -2.78 -11.34
N GLY A 119 -11.50 -2.20 -12.51
CA GLY A 119 -12.48 -1.99 -13.56
C GLY A 119 -13.51 -0.88 -13.33
N VAL A 120 -13.44 -0.13 -12.22
CA VAL A 120 -14.39 0.98 -11.95
C VAL A 120 -14.36 2.11 -13.00
N CYS A 121 -13.27 2.18 -13.77
CA CYS A 121 -13.12 3.10 -14.89
C CYS A 121 -13.71 2.58 -16.21
N MET A 122 -14.30 1.37 -16.22
CA MET A 122 -14.86 0.73 -17.40
C MET A 122 -16.40 0.79 -17.40
N PRO A 123 -17.05 0.89 -18.59
CA PRO A 123 -16.43 1.06 -19.90
C PRO A 123 -15.91 2.50 -20.11
N CYS A 124 -14.75 2.64 -20.76
CA CYS A 124 -14.25 3.94 -21.18
C CYS A 124 -15.03 4.42 -22.43
N PRO A 125 -15.56 5.66 -22.46
CA PRO A 125 -16.26 6.20 -23.64
C PRO A 125 -15.44 6.19 -24.93
N GLU A 126 -14.11 6.31 -24.80
CA GLU A 126 -13.16 6.30 -25.91
C GLU A 126 -12.70 4.87 -26.30
N GLY A 127 -13.28 3.82 -25.68
CA GLY A 127 -12.93 2.43 -25.98
C GLY A 127 -11.55 1.99 -25.47
N ILE A 128 -10.93 2.76 -24.57
CA ILE A 128 -9.62 2.43 -24.01
C ILE A 128 -9.77 1.40 -22.87
N ASP A 129 -9.03 0.30 -22.96
CA ASP A 129 -8.84 -0.62 -21.82
C ASP A 129 -7.82 -0.01 -20.84
N ILE A 130 -8.32 0.88 -19.98
CA ILE A 130 -7.51 1.62 -19.00
C ILE A 130 -6.76 0.65 -18.06
N PRO A 131 -7.40 -0.38 -17.47
CA PRO A 131 -6.69 -1.37 -16.65
C PRO A 131 -5.53 -2.05 -17.39
N LEU A 132 -5.73 -2.48 -18.63
CA LEU A 132 -4.71 -3.12 -19.44
C LEU A 132 -3.54 -2.16 -19.72
N TYR A 133 -3.83 -0.92 -20.08
CA TYR A 133 -2.80 0.10 -20.34
C TYR A 133 -1.89 0.34 -19.13
N TYR A 134 -2.48 0.53 -17.95
CA TYR A 134 -1.70 0.71 -16.71
C TYR A 134 -0.90 -0.53 -16.33
N ARG A 135 -1.39 -1.72 -16.66
CA ARG A 135 -0.63 -2.95 -16.49
C ARG A 135 0.62 -2.93 -17.38
N TYR A 136 0.49 -2.64 -18.68
CA TYR A 136 1.65 -2.48 -19.57
C TYR A 136 2.64 -1.43 -19.06
N LEU A 137 2.14 -0.29 -18.57
CA LEU A 137 3.01 0.74 -17.97
C LEU A 137 3.81 0.21 -16.79
N THR A 138 3.22 -0.62 -15.91
CA THR A 138 3.96 -1.28 -14.82
C THR A 138 5.08 -2.17 -15.37
N TYR A 139 4.81 -2.98 -16.40
CA TYR A 139 5.84 -3.86 -16.98
C TYR A 139 7.02 -3.09 -17.58
N ILE A 140 6.73 -2.02 -18.32
CA ILE A 140 7.78 -1.23 -18.97
C ILE A 140 8.57 -0.42 -17.93
N LYS A 141 7.89 0.22 -16.97
CA LYS A 141 8.55 1.15 -16.04
C LYS A 141 9.20 0.45 -14.86
N GLU A 142 8.51 -0.51 -14.26
CA GLU A 142 8.95 -1.16 -13.02
C GLU A 142 9.76 -2.42 -13.34
N TYR A 143 9.23 -3.31 -14.19
CA TYR A 143 9.90 -4.57 -14.55
C TYR A 143 10.91 -4.42 -15.70
N LYS A 144 10.99 -3.24 -16.33
CA LYS A 144 11.90 -2.94 -17.44
C LYS A 144 11.82 -3.98 -18.58
N THR A 145 10.63 -4.53 -18.81
CA THR A 145 10.40 -5.55 -19.84
C THR A 145 9.24 -5.16 -20.76
N TYR A 146 9.39 -5.53 -22.03
CA TYR A 146 8.34 -5.43 -23.05
C TYR A 146 7.62 -6.77 -23.26
N GLU A 147 8.13 -7.86 -22.66
CA GLU A 147 7.49 -9.16 -22.70
C GLU A 147 6.29 -9.14 -21.76
N TYR A 148 5.10 -9.12 -22.36
CA TYR A 148 3.87 -9.31 -21.61
C TYR A 148 3.74 -10.80 -21.30
N PRO A 149 3.70 -11.22 -20.03
CA PRO A 149 3.45 -12.61 -19.71
C PRO A 149 2.05 -12.94 -20.23
N SER A 150 1.97 -13.94 -21.10
CA SER A 150 0.69 -14.48 -21.54
C SER A 150 -0.14 -14.79 -20.30
N LEU A 151 -1.28 -14.13 -20.20
CA LEU A 151 -2.31 -14.43 -19.21
C LEU A 151 -2.77 -15.87 -19.51
N THR A 152 -2.17 -16.82 -18.82
CA THR A 152 -2.65 -18.20 -18.70
C THR A 152 -3.47 -18.32 -17.43
#